data_AF-A0A815UMR0-F1
#
_entry.id   AF-A0A815UMR0-F1
#
_cell.length_a   1.000
_cell.length_b   1.000
_cell.length_c   1.000
_cell.angle_alpha   90.00
_cell.angle_beta   90.00
_cell.angle_gamma   90.00
#
_symmetry.space_group_name_H-M   'P 1'
#
loop_
_entity.id
_entity.type
_entity.pdbx_description
1 polymer ?
#
loop_
_entity_poly.entity_id
_entity_poly.type
_entity_poly.pdbx_seq_one_letter_code
_entity_poly.pdbx_strand_id
1 'polypeptide(L)' 'GLLTYRDTPENVFKQLIQQYKDKFEISIGFHQEVTQEETDVEKAIRQLARDNNVHVKEFWTTTLYHPDDLPYNNPKAYFS' A
#
# COMPACT_ATOMS: atom_id res chain seq x y z
N GLY A 1 -3.57 15.58 -12.89
CA GLY A 1 -4.86 14.99 -13.32
C GLY A 1 -5.08 13.71 -12.55
N LEU A 2 -6.33 13.33 -12.29
CA LEU A 2 -6.66 12.03 -11.69
C LEU A 2 -6.75 10.98 -12.80
N LEU A 3 -6.05 9.86 -12.64
CA LEU A 3 -6.10 8.73 -13.58
C LEU A 3 -7.00 7.65 -12.97
N THR A 4 -7.94 7.13 -13.75
CA THR A 4 -8.87 6.09 -13.34
C THR A 4 -8.69 4.84 -14.19
N TYR A 5 -8.58 3.68 -13.56
CA TYR A 5 -8.39 2.39 -14.22
C TYR A 5 -9.55 1.46 -13.89
N ARG A 6 -9.86 0.50 -14.79
CA ARG A 6 -10.92 -0.50 -14.58
C ARG A 6 -10.38 -1.90 -14.84
N ASP A 7 -9.57 -2.36 -13.89
CA ASP A 7 -8.93 -3.68 -13.84
C ASP A 7 -8.60 -3.98 -12.36
N THR A 8 -8.03 -5.14 -12.04
CA THR A 8 -7.59 -5.44 -10.68
C THR A 8 -6.39 -4.56 -10.29
N PRO A 9 -6.26 -4.17 -9.01
CA PRO A 9 -5.17 -3.31 -8.56
C PRO A 9 -3.79 -3.85 -8.97
N GLU A 10 -3.57 -5.16 -8.87
CA GLU A 10 -2.28 -5.80 -9.18
C GLU A 10 -1.90 -5.61 -10.66
N ASN A 11 -2.87 -5.77 -11.57
CA ASN A 11 -2.65 -5.57 -12.99
C ASN A 11 -2.35 -4.11 -13.31
N VAL A 12 -3.09 -3.19 -12.71
CA VAL A 12 -2.88 -1.75 -12.89
C VAL A 12 -1.49 -1.34 -12.39
N PHE A 13 -1.12 -1.74 -11.17
CA PHE A 13 0.21 -1.44 -10.62
C PHE A 13 1.33 -2.05 -11.47
N LYS A 14 1.16 -3.28 -11.94
CA LYS A 14 2.16 -3.92 -12.81
C LYS A 14 2.35 -3.15 -14.11
N GLN A 15 1.27 -2.75 -14.77
CA GLN A 15 1.32 -1.95 -16.00
C GLN A 15 1.98 -0.58 -15.75
N LEU A 16 1.59 0.10 -14.68
CA LEU A 16 2.15 1.41 -14.32
C LEU A 16 3.64 1.35 -14.03
N ILE A 17 4.06 0.40 -13.20
CA ILE A 17 5.48 0.21 -12.87
C ILE A 17 6.25 -0.10 -14.16
N GLN A 18 5.78 -1.02 -14.99
CA GLN A 18 6.46 -1.35 -16.25
C GLN A 18 6.54 -0.17 -17.22
N GLN A 19 5.51 0.67 -17.30
CA GLN A 19 5.46 1.79 -18.22
C GLN A 19 6.39 2.94 -17.82
N TYR A 20 6.61 3.14 -16.52
CA TYR A 20 7.28 4.35 -16.00
C TYR A 20 8.61 4.09 -15.30
N LYS A 21 8.95 2.83 -14.96
CA LYS A 21 10.19 2.49 -14.22
C LYS A 21 11.48 3.01 -14.87
N ASP A 22 11.51 3.09 -16.19
CA ASP A 22 12.71 3.50 -16.94
C ASP A 22 12.78 5.03 -17.13
N LYS A 23 11.71 5.75 -16.75
CA LYS A 23 11.55 7.19 -16.98
C LYS A 23 11.56 8.00 -15.69
N PHE A 24 11.08 7.41 -14.59
CA PHE A 24 10.91 8.09 -13.31
C PHE A 24 11.18 7.14 -12.16
N GLU A 25 11.64 7.68 -11.04
CA GLU A 25 11.62 6.98 -9.76
C GLU A 25 10.17 6.88 -9.27
N ILE A 26 9.69 5.67 -9.03
CA ILE A 26 8.30 5.39 -8.64
C ILE A 26 8.28 5.12 -7.14
N SER A 27 7.37 5.79 -6.44
CA SER A 27 7.01 5.48 -5.05
C SER A 27 5.50 5.29 -4.95
N ILE A 28 5.07 4.26 -4.23
CA ILE A 28 3.65 3.93 -4.03
C ILE A 28 3.28 4.33 -2.60
N GLY A 29 2.29 5.22 -2.47
CA GLY A 29 1.70 5.60 -1.19
C GLY A 29 0.28 5.08 -1.08
N PHE A 30 -0.05 4.35 -0.01
CA PHE A 30 -1.42 3.97 0.30
C PHE A 30 -1.69 4.01 1.82
N HIS A 31 -2.97 4.06 2.18
CA HIS A 31 -3.41 4.01 3.56
C HIS A 31 -3.58 2.56 3.99
N GLN A 32 -3.14 2.22 5.20
CA GLN A 32 -3.35 0.87 5.74
C GLN A 32 -4.83 0.68 6.08
N GLU A 33 -5.45 -0.34 5.48
CA GLU A 33 -6.83 -0.71 5.77
C GLU A 33 -6.88 -2.07 6.48
N VAL A 34 -7.93 -2.30 7.28
CA VAL A 34 -7.99 -3.38 8.30
C VAL A 34 -8.80 -4.58 7.81
N THR A 35 -9.43 -4.52 6.64
CA THR A 35 -10.29 -5.61 6.17
C THR A 35 -9.51 -6.65 5.36
N GLN A 36 -9.90 -7.93 5.45
CA GLN A 36 -9.15 -9.06 4.88
C GLN A 36 -9.00 -8.99 3.35
N GLU A 37 -9.99 -8.46 2.63
CA GLU A 37 -9.91 -8.28 1.17
C GLU A 37 -8.86 -7.22 0.80
N GLU A 38 -8.70 -6.19 1.63
CA GLU A 38 -7.71 -5.12 1.43
C GLU A 38 -6.29 -5.62 1.76
N THR A 39 -6.12 -6.43 2.80
CA THR A 39 -4.80 -6.97 3.22
C THR A 39 -4.16 -7.88 2.16
N ASP A 40 -4.95 -8.68 1.44
CA ASP A 40 -4.44 -9.57 0.40
C ASP A 40 -3.95 -8.79 -0.83
N VAL A 41 -4.67 -7.73 -1.20
CA VAL A 41 -4.28 -6.79 -2.27
C VAL A 41 -3.02 -6.03 -1.88
N GLU A 42 -2.95 -5.51 -0.65
CA GLU A 42 -1.75 -4.85 -0.14
C GLU A 42 -0.52 -5.77 -0.18
N LYS A 43 -0.69 -7.05 0.18
CA LYS A 43 0.40 -8.03 0.15
C LYS A 43 0.91 -8.26 -1.27
N ALA A 44 0.01 -8.38 -2.25
CA ALA A 44 0.36 -8.50 -3.66
C ALA A 44 1.10 -7.26 -4.17
N ILE A 45 0.66 -6.06 -3.79
CA ILE A 45 1.31 -4.79 -4.14
C ILE A 45 2.70 -4.68 -3.50
N ARG A 46 2.86 -5.05 -2.22
CA ARG A 46 4.16 -5.08 -1.54
C ARG A 46 5.14 -6.04 -2.21
N GLN A 47 4.66 -7.18 -2.68
CA GLN A 47 5.51 -8.15 -3.37
C GLN A 47 5.93 -7.63 -4.74
N LEU A 48 4.98 -7.11 -5.52
CA LEU A 48 5.26 -6.50 -6.81
C LEU A 48 6.23 -5.31 -6.69
N ALA A 49 6.09 -4.48 -5.66
CA ALA A 49 6.98 -3.35 -5.42
C ALA A 49 8.39 -3.80 -5.04
N ARG A 50 8.53 -4.84 -4.19
CA ARG A 50 9.84 -5.46 -3.87
C ARG A 50 10.52 -6.01 -5.12
N ASP A 51 9.78 -6.74 -5.95
CA ASP A 51 10.31 -7.36 -7.17
C ASP A 51 10.78 -6.32 -8.21
N ASN A 52 10.24 -5.09 -8.14
CA ASN A 52 10.57 -4.00 -9.06
C ASN A 52 11.40 -2.88 -8.42
N ASN A 53 11.92 -3.08 -7.20
CA ASN A 53 12.69 -2.10 -6.44
C ASN A 53 11.98 -0.73 -6.28
N VAL A 54 10.66 -0.76 -6.13
CA VAL A 54 9.79 0.41 -5.94
C VAL A 54 9.60 0.65 -4.44
N HIS A 55 9.74 1.89 -3.98
CA HIS A 55 9.53 2.23 -2.58
C HIS A 55 8.04 2.28 -2.26
N VAL A 56 7.62 1.59 -1.18
CA VAL A 56 6.25 1.62 -0.68
C VAL A 56 6.22 2.36 0.64
N LYS A 57 5.36 3.37 0.75
CA LYS A 57 5.13 4.12 1.98
C LYS A 57 3.68 3.97 2.43
N GLU A 58 3.52 3.40 3.60
CA GLU A 58 2.22 3.12 4.20
C GLU A 58 1.91 4.20 5.23
N PHE A 59 0.69 4.72 5.23
CA PHE A 59 0.26 5.74 6.18
C PHE A 59 -0.94 5.25 7.00
N TRP A 60 -0.89 5.47 8.30
CA TRP A 60 -2.01 5.19 9.20
C TRP A 60 -2.84 6.45 9.41
N THR A 61 -4.00 6.54 8.78
CA THR A 61 -4.89 7.72 8.86
C THR A 61 -6.28 7.40 9.39
N THR A 62 -6.55 6.14 9.72
CA THR A 62 -7.88 5.63 10.04
C THR A 62 -8.31 5.89 11.49
N THR A 63 -7.40 6.34 12.35
CA THR A 63 -7.69 6.70 13.75
C THR A 63 -7.15 8.09 14.10
N LEU A 64 -7.86 8.80 14.99
CA LEU A 64 -7.48 10.14 15.48
C LEU A 64 -6.11 10.15 16.20
N TYR A 65 -5.72 9.02 16.78
CA TYR A 65 -4.40 8.80 17.39
C TYR A 65 -3.63 7.76 16.57
N HIS A 66 -2.33 7.96 16.37
CA HIS A 66 -1.49 6.93 15.79
C HIS A 66 -1.44 5.72 16.76
N PRO A 67 -1.44 4.46 16.28
CA PRO A 67 -1.40 3.29 17.16
C PRO A 67 -0.19 3.28 18.10
N ASP A 68 0.92 3.88 17.65
CA ASP A 68 2.14 3.99 18.45
C ASP A 68 2.06 5.09 19.53
N ASP A 69 1.03 5.96 19.48
CA ASP A 69 0.78 7.00 20.49
C ASP A 69 -0.16 6.53 21.61
N LEU A 70 -0.64 5.28 21.54
CA LEU A 70 -1.53 4.73 22.57
C LEU A 70 -0.73 4.26 23.79
N PRO A 71 -1.21 4.53 25.03
CA PRO A 71 -0.47 4.23 26.27
C PRO A 71 -0.44 2.73 26.66
N TYR A 72 -0.77 1.83 25.73
CA TYR A 72 -0.75 0.38 25.94
C TYR A 72 0.08 -0.30 24.84
N ASN A 73 0.86 -1.31 25.21
CA ASN A 73 1.71 -2.04 24.27
C ASN A 73 0.87 -2.77 23.21
N ASN A 74 1.07 -2.36 21.96
CA ASN A 74 0.78 -3.12 20.74
C ASN A 74 -0.71 -3.35 20.39
N PRO A 75 -1.49 -2.29 20.10
CA PRO A 75 -2.87 -2.40 19.62
C PRO A 75 -3.00 -3.13 18.28
N LYS A 76 -1.92 -3.24 17.50
CA LYS A 76 -1.88 -3.95 16.22
C LYS A 76 -2.11 -5.47 16.35
N ALA A 77 -1.93 -6.05 17.54
CA ALA A 77 -2.14 -7.48 17.80
C ALA A 77 -3.63 -7.87 17.93
N TYR A 78 -4.54 -6.91 18.07
CA TYR A 78 -5.99 -7.18 18.13
C TYR A 78 -6.65 -7.26 16.75
N PHE A 79 -5.89 -6.99 15.69
CA PHE A 79 -6.37 -6.91 14.30
C PHE A 79 -5.68 -7.93 13.39
N SER A 80 -4.93 -8.89 13.97
CA SER A 80 -4.25 -10.00 13.27
C SER A 80 -4.92 -11.33 13.50
#